data_AF-A0AAD3N9H3-F1
#
_entry.id   AF-A0AAD3N9H3-F1
#
_cell.length_a   1.000
_cell.length_b   1.000
_cell.length_c   1.000
_cell.angle_alpha   90.00
_cell.angle_beta   90.00
_cell.angle_gamma   90.00
#
_symmetry.space_group_name_H-M   'P 1'
#
loop_
_entity.id
_entity.type
_entity.pdbx_description
1 polymer ?
#
loop_
_entity_poly.entity_id
_entity_poly.type
_entity_poly.pdbx_seq_one_letter_code
_entity_poly.pdbx_strand_id
1 'polypeptide(L)'
;MRCREDLVSYLSWALVSGGVVYLWHQTRRHTQYGRYVPAEGRCCPARLAWFLQEVPAFLLPLLLLLLLTDGPDTGTVTGTTLLLCTFMLHYFHRSFIYAFLTRGRPVPLVIIVCAAIFCSLNGFLQGHHLLHCARFEHTWLEHARLAAGFLLFAVGMIINIHSDHMLRSLRKPGEIIYRIPR
;
A
#
# COMPACT_ATOMS: atom_id res chain seq x y z
N MET A 1 -0.09 7.78 -22.10
CA MET A 1 -1.58 7.67 -21.97
C MET A 1 -2.12 9.06 -21.58
N ARG A 2 -3.31 9.45 -22.04
CA ARG A 2 -3.94 10.72 -21.63
C ARG A 2 -4.61 10.58 -20.26
N CYS A 3 -4.69 11.68 -19.50
CA CYS A 3 -5.47 11.71 -18.26
C CYS A 3 -6.93 11.32 -18.51
N ARG A 4 -7.45 10.43 -17.66
CA ARG A 4 -8.86 10.02 -17.62
C ARG A 4 -9.45 10.44 -16.28
N GLU A 5 -9.93 11.68 -16.19
CA GLU A 5 -10.41 12.27 -14.94
C GLU A 5 -11.63 11.53 -14.38
N ASP A 6 -12.59 11.16 -15.24
CA ASP A 6 -13.77 10.39 -14.84
C ASP A 6 -13.38 9.07 -14.17
N LEU A 7 -12.43 8.34 -14.75
CA LEU A 7 -11.94 7.07 -14.20
C LEU A 7 -11.30 7.27 -12.83
N VAL A 8 -10.45 8.29 -12.67
CA VAL A 8 -9.83 8.64 -11.39
C VAL A 8 -10.91 8.98 -10.35
N SER A 9 -11.92 9.75 -10.74
CA SER A 9 -13.04 10.13 -9.86
C SER A 9 -13.85 8.92 -9.42
N TYR A 10 -14.27 8.06 -10.34
CA TYR A 10 -15.04 6.85 -10.01
C TYR A 10 -14.26 5.90 -9.11
N LEU A 11 -12.98 5.66 -9.40
CA LEU A 11 -12.13 4.81 -8.56
C LEU A 11 -11.93 5.42 -7.17
N SER A 12 -11.75 6.73 -7.07
CA SER A 12 -11.64 7.42 -5.77
C SER A 12 -12.92 7.25 -4.95
N TRP A 13 -14.09 7.49 -5.54
CA TRP A 13 -15.37 7.27 -4.87
C TRP A 13 -15.62 5.82 -4.50
N ALA A 14 -15.20 4.87 -5.34
CA ALA A 14 -15.29 3.45 -5.04
C ALA A 14 -14.44 3.07 -3.82
N LEU A 15 -13.20 3.58 -3.71
CA LEU A 15 -12.34 3.34 -2.55
C LEU A 15 -12.90 4.00 -1.28
N VAL A 16 -13.41 5.23 -1.38
CA VAL A 16 -14.02 5.94 -0.25
C VAL A 16 -15.25 5.20 0.27
N SER A 17 -16.21 4.91 -0.61
CA SER A 17 -17.44 4.20 -0.25
C SER A 17 -17.16 2.78 0.25
N GLY A 18 -16.27 2.04 -0.42
CA GLY A 18 -15.81 0.73 0.02
C GLY A 18 -15.16 0.76 1.40
N GLY A 19 -14.34 1.78 1.67
CA GLY A 19 -13.72 2.00 2.98
C GLY A 19 -14.74 2.26 4.09
N VAL A 20 -15.76 3.08 3.84
CA VAL A 20 -16.85 3.34 4.80
C VAL A 20 -17.66 2.07 5.09
N VAL A 21 -18.04 1.33 4.04
CA VAL A 21 -18.76 0.06 4.19
C VAL A 21 -17.93 -0.97 4.96
N TYR A 22 -16.63 -1.06 4.65
CA TYR A 22 -15.72 -1.97 5.34
C TYR A 22 -15.51 -1.60 6.80
N LEU A 23 -15.37 -0.30 7.12
CA LEU A 23 -15.31 0.19 8.50
C LEU A 23 -16.57 -0.18 9.27
N TRP A 24 -17.75 0.08 8.69
CA TRP A 24 -19.03 -0.29 9.31
C TRP A 24 -19.12 -1.80 9.55
N HIS A 25 -18.73 -2.62 8.58
CA HIS A 25 -18.67 -4.07 8.75
C HIS A 25 -17.72 -4.49 9.89
N GLN A 26 -16.53 -3.87 9.98
CA GLN A 26 -15.54 -4.16 11.02
C GLN A 26 -15.97 -3.79 12.44
N THR A 27 -16.90 -2.82 12.61
CA THR A 27 -17.51 -2.56 13.93
C THR A 27 -18.39 -3.71 14.42
N ARG A 28 -18.83 -4.60 13.52
CA ARG A 28 -19.74 -5.72 13.82
C ARG A 28 -19.04 -7.07 13.78
N ARG A 29 -18.05 -7.24 12.90
CA ARG A 29 -17.36 -8.52 12.67
C ARG A 29 -15.88 -8.29 12.39
N HIS A 30 -15.02 -8.99 13.12
CA HIS A 30 -13.59 -8.97 12.86
C HIS A 30 -13.26 -9.67 11.54
N THR A 31 -12.36 -9.07 10.76
CA THR A 31 -11.77 -9.74 9.59
C THR A 31 -11.06 -11.02 10.02
N GLN A 32 -11.35 -12.10 9.31
CA GLN A 32 -10.88 -13.46 9.56
C GLN A 32 -9.39 -13.63 9.18
N TYR A 33 -8.52 -12.83 9.79
CA TYR A 33 -7.10 -12.75 9.52
C TYR A 33 -6.29 -12.57 10.82
N GLY A 34 -5.01 -12.96 10.81
CA GLY A 34 -4.12 -12.87 11.97
C GLY A 34 -4.65 -13.62 13.19
N ARG A 35 -5.06 -12.88 14.23
CA ARG A 35 -5.58 -13.45 15.49
C ARG A 35 -6.93 -14.16 15.30
N TYR A 36 -7.72 -13.71 14.33
CA TYR A 36 -9.10 -14.16 14.11
C TYR A 36 -9.23 -15.15 12.94
N VAL A 37 -8.13 -15.76 12.50
CA VAL A 37 -8.17 -16.78 11.44
C VAL A 37 -9.03 -17.96 11.90
N PRO A 38 -10.07 -18.35 11.15
CA PRO A 38 -10.89 -19.52 11.45
C PRO A 38 -10.08 -20.81 11.30
N ALA A 39 -10.48 -21.87 12.01
CA ALA A 39 -9.83 -23.17 11.92
C ALA A 39 -10.01 -23.83 10.54
N GLU A 40 -11.08 -23.46 9.82
CA GLU A 40 -11.46 -24.02 8.53
C GLU A 40 -11.22 -23.00 7.41
N GLY A 41 -10.55 -23.45 6.34
CA GLY A 41 -10.32 -22.63 5.15
C GLY A 41 -9.03 -22.97 4.43
N ARG A 42 -9.01 -22.71 3.11
CA ARG A 42 -7.77 -22.80 2.32
C ARG A 42 -6.89 -21.60 2.67
N CYS A 43 -5.72 -21.88 3.23
CA CYS A 43 -4.78 -20.87 3.66
C CYS A 43 -3.45 -20.97 2.90
N CYS A 44 -2.80 -19.82 2.72
CA CYS A 44 -1.47 -19.70 2.14
C CYS A 44 -0.45 -19.34 3.23
N PRO A 45 0.80 -19.81 3.16
CA PRO A 45 1.87 -19.37 4.05
C PRO A 45 1.97 -17.84 4.09
N ALA A 46 2.18 -17.28 5.28
CA ALA A 46 2.13 -15.84 5.51
C ALA A 46 3.02 -15.04 4.56
N ARG A 47 4.25 -15.51 4.30
CA ARG A 47 5.20 -14.81 3.44
C ARG A 47 4.67 -14.64 2.01
N LEU A 48 4.20 -15.73 1.43
CA LEU A 48 3.66 -15.73 0.07
C LEU A 48 2.36 -14.92 0.00
N ALA A 49 1.50 -15.04 1.01
CA ALA A 49 0.26 -14.27 1.07
C ALA A 49 0.49 -12.75 1.09
N TRP A 50 1.39 -12.27 1.96
CA TRP A 50 1.76 -10.86 2.03
C TRP A 50 2.44 -10.37 0.76
N PHE A 51 3.25 -11.21 0.11
CA PHE A 51 3.86 -10.85 -1.16
C PHE A 51 2.78 -10.68 -2.24
N LEU A 52 1.92 -11.68 -2.44
CA LEU A 52 0.90 -11.68 -3.49
C LEU A 52 -0.12 -10.55 -3.33
N GLN A 53 -0.52 -10.22 -2.11
CA GLN A 53 -1.54 -9.21 -1.90
C GLN A 53 -1.02 -7.78 -2.07
N GLU A 54 0.25 -7.50 -1.74
CA GLU A 54 0.81 -6.14 -1.74
C GLU A 54 1.57 -5.79 -3.03
N VAL A 55 2.18 -6.79 -3.68
CA VAL A 55 3.02 -6.57 -4.87
C VAL A 55 2.32 -5.84 -6.02
N PRO A 56 0.99 -5.97 -6.27
CA PRO A 56 0.33 -5.21 -7.34
C PRO A 56 0.41 -3.69 -7.15
N ALA A 57 0.39 -3.22 -5.91
CA ALA A 57 0.49 -1.79 -5.61
C ALA A 57 1.89 -1.23 -5.89
N PHE A 58 2.92 -2.07 -5.96
CA PHE A 58 4.26 -1.67 -6.44
C PHE A 58 4.38 -1.80 -7.96
N LEU A 59 3.95 -2.94 -8.52
CA LEU A 59 4.16 -3.26 -9.93
C LEU A 59 3.33 -2.41 -10.89
N LEU A 60 2.10 -2.03 -10.52
CA LEU A 60 1.26 -1.24 -11.41
C LEU A 60 1.79 0.19 -11.61
N PRO A 61 2.14 0.96 -10.57
CA PRO A 61 2.82 2.25 -10.76
C PRO A 61 4.14 2.12 -11.54
N LEU A 62 4.92 1.07 -11.27
CA LEU A 62 6.17 0.81 -12.00
C LEU A 62 5.90 0.55 -13.50
N LEU A 63 4.91 -0.28 -13.81
CA LEU A 63 4.52 -0.56 -15.20
C LEU A 63 4.04 0.71 -15.90
N LEU A 64 3.22 1.52 -15.24
CA LEU A 64 2.76 2.81 -15.80
C LEU A 64 3.92 3.77 -16.05
N LEU A 65 4.91 3.80 -15.14
CA LEU A 65 6.13 4.59 -15.31
C LEU A 65 6.97 4.09 -16.51
N LEU A 66 7.12 2.79 -16.69
CA LEU A 66 7.88 2.20 -17.80
C LEU A 66 7.18 2.35 -19.16
N LEU A 67 5.84 2.40 -19.18
CA LEU A 67 5.03 2.61 -20.38
C LEU A 67 4.81 4.09 -20.70
N LEU A 68 5.43 5.00 -19.95
CA LEU A 68 5.33 6.42 -20.19
C LEU A 68 6.16 6.78 -21.43
N THR A 69 5.48 7.02 -22.55
CA THR A 69 6.09 7.34 -23.85
C THR A 69 6.39 8.82 -24.05
N ASP A 70 5.67 9.68 -23.34
CA ASP A 70 5.84 11.12 -23.40
C ASP A 70 6.77 11.54 -22.24
N GLY A 71 7.93 12.10 -22.57
CA GLY A 71 8.87 12.62 -21.57
C GLY A 71 8.17 13.66 -20.70
N PRO A 72 8.37 13.63 -19.37
CA PRO A 72 7.64 14.53 -18.50
C PRO A 72 8.11 15.97 -18.77
N ASP A 73 7.16 16.90 -18.93
CA ASP A 73 7.46 18.33 -19.06
C ASP A 73 8.40 18.73 -17.91
N THR A 74 9.58 19.24 -18.27
CA THR A 74 10.80 19.34 -17.43
C THR A 74 10.60 20.11 -16.11
N GLY A 75 9.51 20.87 -15.97
CA GLY A 75 9.12 21.58 -14.75
C GLY A 75 8.28 20.78 -13.75
N THR A 76 7.48 19.83 -14.22
CA THR A 76 6.52 19.03 -13.44
C THR A 76 7.11 17.74 -12.86
N VAL A 77 8.32 17.38 -13.29
CA VAL A 77 8.96 16.10 -13.00
C VAL A 77 9.25 15.92 -11.50
N THR A 78 9.63 16.99 -10.79
CA THR A 78 10.20 16.86 -9.46
C THR A 78 9.17 16.47 -8.39
N GLY A 79 7.99 17.11 -8.37
CA GLY A 79 6.95 16.83 -7.39
C GLY A 79 6.29 15.46 -7.60
N THR A 80 5.93 15.16 -8.84
CA THR A 80 5.37 13.85 -9.24
C THR A 80 6.32 12.72 -8.89
N THR A 81 7.60 12.85 -9.26
CA THR A 81 8.60 11.82 -9.00
C THR A 81 8.80 11.63 -7.50
N LEU A 82 8.87 12.70 -6.70
CA LEU A 82 9.00 12.60 -5.25
C LEU A 82 7.85 11.81 -4.62
N LEU A 83 6.60 12.15 -4.94
CA LEU A 83 5.42 11.48 -4.37
C LEU A 83 5.27 10.03 -4.87
N LEU A 84 5.60 9.78 -6.14
CA LEU A 84 5.60 8.43 -6.68
C LEU A 84 6.68 7.58 -6.00
N CYS A 85 7.87 8.14 -5.78
CA CYS A 85 8.97 7.48 -5.08
C CYS A 85 8.60 7.15 -3.63
N THR A 86 7.93 8.03 -2.89
CA THR A 86 7.50 7.71 -1.52
C THR A 86 6.48 6.57 -1.50
N PHE A 87 5.51 6.58 -2.42
CA PHE A 87 4.53 5.49 -2.58
C PHE A 87 5.21 4.17 -2.93
N MET A 88 6.10 4.17 -3.94
CA MET A 88 6.83 2.98 -4.36
C MET A 88 7.79 2.48 -3.28
N LEU A 89 8.47 3.37 -2.55
CA LEU A 89 9.35 3.02 -1.43
C LEU A 89 8.57 2.29 -0.33
N HIS A 90 7.39 2.79 0.02
CA HIS A 90 6.51 2.15 0.99
C HIS A 90 6.12 0.74 0.55
N TYR A 91 5.60 0.58 -0.68
CA TYR A 91 5.17 -0.72 -1.18
C TYR A 91 6.33 -1.65 -1.51
N PHE A 92 7.52 -1.13 -1.82
CA PHE A 92 8.74 -1.92 -1.94
C PHE A 92 9.09 -2.55 -0.59
N HIS A 93 9.13 -1.74 0.48
CA HIS A 93 9.34 -2.26 1.82
C HIS A 93 8.25 -3.27 2.20
N ARG A 94 6.97 -2.98 1.95
CA ARG A 94 5.88 -3.88 2.34
C ARG A 94 5.90 -5.22 1.59
N SER A 95 6.14 -5.18 0.28
CA SER A 95 6.06 -6.35 -0.60
C SER A 95 7.34 -7.18 -0.58
N PHE A 96 8.53 -6.56 -0.58
CA PHE A 96 9.79 -7.28 -0.73
C PHE A 96 10.58 -7.43 0.57
N ILE A 97 10.37 -6.58 1.57
CA ILE A 97 11.07 -6.67 2.86
C ILE A 97 10.17 -7.30 3.91
N TYR A 98 9.03 -6.67 4.21
CA TYR A 98 8.10 -7.13 5.24
C TYR A 98 7.52 -8.50 4.91
N ALA A 99 7.03 -8.72 3.69
CA ALA A 99 6.43 -9.99 3.30
C ALA A 99 7.39 -11.18 3.50
N PHE A 100 8.68 -11.03 3.17
CA PHE A 100 9.65 -12.11 3.32
C PHE A 100 10.11 -12.32 4.76
N LEU A 101 10.03 -11.28 5.59
CA LEU A 101 10.41 -11.34 7.00
C LEU A 101 9.25 -11.65 7.94
N THR A 102 8.00 -11.64 7.48
CA THR A 102 6.82 -11.86 8.34
C THR A 102 6.83 -13.24 9.00
N ARG A 103 6.43 -13.27 10.27
CA ARG A 103 6.26 -14.47 11.11
C ARG A 103 4.79 -14.62 11.53
N GLY A 104 3.89 -14.33 10.60
CA GLY A 104 2.44 -14.39 10.79
C GLY A 104 1.86 -15.80 10.67
N ARG A 105 0.60 -15.95 11.07
CA ARG A 105 -0.20 -17.14 10.76
C ARG A 105 -0.52 -17.22 9.26
N PRO A 106 -0.80 -18.40 8.71
CA PRO A 106 -1.33 -18.56 7.35
C PRO A 106 -2.55 -17.67 7.10
N VAL A 107 -2.69 -17.21 5.86
CA VAL A 107 -3.70 -16.22 5.43
C VAL A 107 -4.75 -16.90 4.56
N PRO A 108 -6.05 -16.73 4.82
CA PRO A 108 -7.09 -17.29 3.96
C PRO A 108 -7.02 -16.72 2.54
N LEU A 109 -7.21 -17.58 1.53
CA LEU A 109 -7.12 -17.20 0.12
C LEU A 109 -8.06 -16.04 -0.26
N VAL A 110 -9.27 -16.01 0.31
CA VAL A 110 -10.24 -14.93 0.06
C VAL A 110 -9.68 -13.56 0.44
N ILE A 111 -8.97 -13.47 1.57
CA ILE A 111 -8.34 -12.23 2.02
C ILE A 111 -7.24 -11.80 1.04
N ILE A 112 -6.44 -12.73 0.56
CA ILE A 112 -5.37 -12.46 -0.41
C ILE A 112 -5.95 -11.90 -1.70
N VAL A 113 -7.01 -12.52 -2.23
CA VAL A 113 -7.67 -12.07 -3.48
C VAL A 113 -8.27 -10.68 -3.30
N CYS A 114 -9.02 -10.46 -2.22
CA CYS A 114 -9.60 -9.14 -1.93
C CYS A 114 -8.53 -8.05 -1.78
N ALA A 115 -7.45 -8.35 -1.05
CA ALA A 115 -6.34 -7.42 -0.85
C ALA A 115 -5.54 -7.17 -2.13
N ALA A 116 -5.33 -8.19 -2.97
CA ALA A 116 -4.68 -8.04 -4.27
C ALA A 116 -5.51 -7.17 -5.23
N ILE A 117 -6.85 -7.34 -5.25
CA ILE A 117 -7.75 -6.46 -6.02
C ILE A 117 -7.65 -5.03 -5.51
N PHE A 118 -7.74 -4.83 -4.19
CA PHE A 118 -7.62 -3.50 -3.59
C PHE A 118 -6.27 -2.84 -3.91
N CYS A 119 -5.16 -3.55 -3.72
CA CYS A 119 -3.82 -3.04 -4.02
C CYS A 119 -3.63 -2.76 -5.51
N SER A 120 -4.27 -3.55 -6.37
CA SER A 120 -4.26 -3.30 -7.82
C SER A 120 -4.99 -1.99 -8.16
N LEU A 121 -6.20 -1.81 -7.64
CA LEU A 121 -7.00 -0.59 -7.86
C LEU A 121 -6.29 0.63 -7.28
N ASN A 122 -5.76 0.53 -6.06
CA ASN A 122 -5.05 1.62 -5.40
C ASN A 122 -3.74 1.97 -6.13
N GLY A 123 -2.92 0.97 -6.46
CA GLY A 123 -1.67 1.17 -7.20
C GLY A 123 -1.91 1.81 -8.57
N PHE A 124 -2.90 1.32 -9.31
CA PHE A 124 -3.30 1.92 -10.57
C PHE A 124 -3.79 3.37 -10.38
N LEU A 125 -4.69 3.62 -9.42
CA LEU A 125 -5.24 4.95 -9.18
C LEU A 125 -4.14 5.97 -8.87
N GLN A 126 -3.26 5.65 -7.92
CA GLN A 126 -2.17 6.54 -7.50
C GLN A 126 -1.16 6.75 -8.63
N GLY A 127 -0.72 5.66 -9.27
CA GLY A 127 0.22 5.73 -10.39
C GLY A 127 -0.33 6.53 -11.57
N HIS A 128 -1.55 6.24 -12.00
CA HIS A 128 -2.19 6.93 -13.13
C HIS A 128 -2.46 8.40 -12.83
N HIS A 129 -2.94 8.73 -11.63
CA HIS A 129 -3.17 10.12 -11.24
C HIS A 129 -1.86 10.91 -11.25
N LEU A 130 -0.81 10.42 -10.58
CA LEU A 130 0.48 11.09 -10.51
C LEU A 130 1.14 11.23 -11.90
N LEU A 131 1.14 10.18 -12.70
CA LEU A 131 1.86 10.16 -13.98
C LEU A 131 1.12 10.86 -15.13
N HIS A 132 -0.20 10.96 -15.09
CA HIS A 132 -0.98 11.48 -16.22
C HIS A 132 -1.87 12.68 -15.91
N CYS A 133 -2.28 12.89 -14.66
CA CYS A 133 -3.27 13.90 -14.30
C CYS A 133 -2.74 15.00 -13.37
N ALA A 134 -1.78 14.70 -12.50
CA ALA A 134 -1.23 15.66 -11.56
C ALA A 134 -0.42 16.74 -12.28
N ARG A 135 -0.69 18.00 -11.94
CA ARG A 135 0.08 19.16 -12.41
C ARG A 135 0.58 19.91 -11.18
N PHE A 136 1.90 19.97 -11.04
CA PHE A 136 2.56 20.69 -9.95
C PHE A 136 3.13 22.00 -10.48
N GLU A 137 2.88 23.08 -9.75
CA GLU A 137 3.50 24.38 -10.00
C GLU A 137 4.99 24.35 -9.66
N HIS A 138 5.81 25.22 -10.27
CA HIS A 138 7.25 25.25 -10.01
C HIS A 138 7.61 25.59 -8.56
N THR A 139 6.76 26.38 -7.87
CA THR A 139 6.90 26.76 -6.46
C THR A 139 6.43 25.67 -5.50
N TRP A 140 5.94 24.54 -6.01
CA TRP A 140 5.31 23.51 -5.19
C TRP A 140 6.26 22.90 -4.15
N LEU A 141 7.55 22.81 -4.48
CA LEU A 141 8.58 22.30 -3.56
C LEU A 141 8.78 23.19 -2.33
N GLU A 142 8.47 24.48 -2.45
CA GLU A 142 8.63 25.48 -1.38
C GLU A 142 7.40 25.56 -0.47
N HIS A 143 6.30 24.88 -0.83
CA HIS A 143 5.10 24.90 -0.01
C HIS A 143 5.29 24.12 1.30
N ALA A 144 4.98 24.77 2.42
CA ALA A 144 4.97 24.16 3.75
C ALA A 144 4.14 22.85 3.82
N ARG A 145 3.13 22.71 2.94
CA ARG A 145 2.32 21.50 2.81
C ARG A 145 3.14 20.28 2.37
N LEU A 146 4.08 20.45 1.44
CA LEU A 146 4.97 19.37 1.01
C LEU A 146 5.90 18.96 2.14
N ALA A 147 6.58 19.93 2.77
CA ALA A 147 7.50 19.65 3.86
C ALA A 147 6.79 18.93 5.03
N ALA A 148 5.61 19.41 5.43
CA ALA A 148 4.80 18.77 6.46
C ALA A 148 4.33 17.37 6.03
N GLY A 149 3.87 17.19 4.80
CA GLY A 149 3.42 15.91 4.28
C GLY A 149 4.55 14.88 4.19
N PHE A 150 5.73 15.29 3.72
CA PHE A 150 6.91 14.43 3.66
C PHE A 150 7.41 14.06 5.05
N LEU A 151 7.46 15.01 5.99
CA LEU A 151 7.83 14.74 7.37
C LEU A 151 6.86 13.74 8.01
N LEU A 152 5.56 13.94 7.82
CA LEU A 152 4.52 13.03 8.31
C LEU A 152 4.68 11.62 7.72
N PHE A 153 4.95 11.54 6.41
CA PHE A 153 5.24 10.27 5.74
C PHE A 153 6.48 9.57 6.32
N ALA A 154 7.59 10.30 6.46
CA ALA A 154 8.85 9.74 6.95
C ALA A 154 8.71 9.24 8.40
N VAL A 155 8.13 10.06 9.29
CA VAL A 155 7.87 9.67 10.69
C VAL A 155 6.94 8.47 10.75
N GLY A 156 5.85 8.48 9.98
CA GLY A 156 4.91 7.37 9.90
C GLY A 156 5.56 6.08 9.41
N MET A 157 6.41 6.15 8.38
CA MET A 157 7.14 5.00 7.85
C MET A 157 8.14 4.45 8.87
N ILE A 158 8.90 5.31 9.56
CA ILE A 158 9.84 4.89 10.62
C ILE A 158 9.09 4.16 11.74
N ILE A 159 8.00 4.74 12.25
CA ILE A 159 7.19 4.14 13.31
C ILE A 159 6.64 2.79 12.85
N ASN A 160 6.15 2.71 11.61
CA ASN A 160 5.61 1.48 11.05
C ASN A 160 6.66 0.35 10.99
N ILE A 161 7.83 0.63 10.41
CA ILE A 161 8.93 -0.35 10.27
C ILE A 161 9.46 -0.78 11.64
N HIS A 162 9.65 0.18 12.54
CA HIS A 162 10.13 -0.09 13.89
C HIS A 162 9.15 -0.99 14.66
N SER A 163 7.85 -0.68 14.58
CA SER A 163 6.80 -1.48 15.23
C SER A 163 6.70 -2.88 14.64
N ASP A 164 6.78 -3.03 13.32
CA ASP A 164 6.79 -4.33 12.65
C ASP A 164 8.02 -5.17 13.04
N HIS A 165 9.18 -4.51 13.21
CA HIS A 165 10.39 -5.17 13.69
C HIS A 165 10.21 -5.69 15.12
N MET A 166 9.66 -4.86 16.03
CA MET A 166 9.32 -5.27 17.40
C MET A 166 8.35 -6.45 17.41
N LEU A 167 7.24 -6.38 16.68
CA LEU A 167 6.25 -7.47 16.64
C LEU A 167 6.85 -8.77 16.10
N ARG A 168 7.78 -8.68 15.15
CA ARG A 168 8.49 -9.84 14.60
C ARG A 168 9.49 -10.43 15.60
N SER A 169 10.19 -9.61 16.39
CA SER A 169 11.18 -10.08 17.37
C SER A 169 10.53 -10.84 18.54
N LEU A 170 9.25 -10.60 18.80
CA LEU A 170 8.46 -11.33 19.81
C LEU A 170 8.25 -12.82 19.48
N ARG A 171 8.44 -13.26 18.23
CA ARG A 171 8.22 -14.65 17.79
C ARG A 171 9.48 -15.26 17.24
N LYS A 172 9.83 -16.48 17.67
CA LYS A 172 10.84 -17.29 16.98
C LYS A 172 10.30 -17.78 15.63
N PRO A 173 11.15 -18.09 14.64
CA PRO A 173 10.70 -18.72 13.39
C PRO A 173 9.89 -19.99 13.67
N GLY A 174 8.68 -20.08 13.09
CA GLY A 174 7.75 -21.20 13.32
C GLY A 174 6.83 -21.08 14.54
N GLU A 175 7.07 -20.10 15.42
CA GLU A 175 6.27 -19.91 16.63
C GLU A 175 4.94 -19.18 16.33
N ILE A 176 3.82 -19.71 16.83
CA ILE A 176 2.47 -19.15 16.65
C ILE A 176 1.90 -18.71 18.01
N ILE A 177 2.68 -17.90 18.74
CA ILE A 177 2.32 -17.37 20.06
C ILE A 177 2.14 -15.85 20.00
N TYR A 178 1.21 -15.33 20.80
CA TYR A 178 1.02 -13.91 21.02
C TYR A 178 1.66 -13.50 22.35
N ARG A 179 2.46 -12.44 22.31
CA ARG A 179 3.13 -11.85 23.47
C ARG A 179 2.79 -10.37 23.54
N ILE A 180 2.88 -9.81 24.74
CA ILE A 180 2.64 -8.37 24.96
C ILE A 180 3.84 -7.61 24.36
N PRO A 181 3.61 -6.71 23.38
CA PRO A 181 4.67 -5.81 22.91
C PRO A 181 5.03 -4.83 24.04
N ARG A 182 6.33 -4.61 24.23
CA ARG A 182 6.88 -3.65 25.18
C ARG A 182 7.57 -2.53 24.44
#